data_AF-A0A6A8APZ6-F1
#
_entry.id   AF-A0A6A8APZ6-F1
#
_cell.length_a   1.000
_cell.length_b   1.000
_cell.length_c   1.000
_cell.angle_alpha   90.00
_cell.angle_beta   90.00
_cell.angle_gamma   90.00
#
_symmetry.space_group_name_H-M   'P 1'
#
loop_
_entity.id
_entity.type
_entity.pdbx_description
1 polymer ?
#
loop_
_entity_poly.entity_id
_entity_poly.type
_entity_poly.pdbx_seq_one_letter_code
_entity_poly.pdbx_strand_id
1 'polypeptide(L)'
;MGLEIKAVYEDGVVIPKEDLIIDIEAYADQLLSAFSGAFQVALKAAWPTSATITSLLSIAVQNARRVAVGASYLTKETSAEVIAKVNAQALSLAKAVGRAQANQ
;
A
#
# COMPACT_ATOMS: atom_id res chain seq x y z
N MET A 1 23.20 6.82 -45.40
CA MET A 1 22.99 5.45 -45.91
C MET A 1 23.23 4.50 -44.74
N GLY A 2 22.19 4.14 -43.98
CA GLY A 2 22.31 3.24 -42.83
C GLY A 2 21.89 1.82 -43.20
N LEU A 3 22.51 0.81 -42.58
CA LEU A 3 22.01 -0.57 -42.66
C LEU A 3 20.76 -0.71 -41.80
N GLU A 4 19.73 -1.33 -42.36
CA GLU A 4 18.51 -1.71 -41.65
C GLU A 4 18.51 -3.23 -41.41
N ILE A 5 18.42 -3.63 -40.15
CA ILE A 5 18.36 -5.04 -39.74
C ILE A 5 16.89 -5.47 -39.77
N LYS A 6 16.58 -6.59 -40.43
CA LYS A 6 15.22 -7.18 -40.48
C LYS A 6 14.98 -8.21 -39.39
N ALA A 7 15.98 -9.03 -39.10
CA ALA A 7 15.94 -10.05 -38.05
C ALA A 7 17.37 -10.48 -37.73
N VAL A 8 17.57 -11.01 -36.53
CA VAL A 8 18.80 -11.67 -36.10
C VAL A 8 18.50 -13.14 -35.87
N TYR A 9 19.35 -14.03 -36.37
CA TYR A 9 19.29 -15.44 -36.05
C TYR A 9 20.38 -15.76 -35.05
N GLU A 10 19.99 -16.20 -33.87
CA GLU A 10 20.90 -16.58 -32.78
C GLU A 10 20.39 -17.88 -32.15
N ASP A 11 21.26 -18.87 -32.07
CA ASP A 11 21.01 -20.17 -31.40
C ASP A 11 19.66 -20.85 -31.73
N GLY A 12 19.28 -20.89 -33.02
CA GLY A 12 18.02 -21.51 -33.45
C GLY A 12 16.80 -20.60 -33.38
N VAL A 13 16.92 -19.39 -32.83
CA VAL A 13 15.85 -18.42 -32.67
C VAL A 13 16.00 -17.29 -33.69
N VAL A 14 14.93 -16.98 -34.41
CA VAL A 14 14.84 -15.79 -35.25
C VAL A 14 14.19 -14.69 -34.43
N ILE A 15 14.97 -13.67 -34.06
CA ILE A 15 14.51 -12.50 -33.31
C ILE A 15 14.17 -11.41 -34.33
N PRO A 16 12.89 -11.00 -34.42
CA PRO A 16 12.49 -9.96 -35.35
C PRO A 16 12.94 -8.57 -34.87
N LYS A 17 13.00 -7.60 -35.78
CA LYS A 17 13.53 -6.24 -35.51
C LYS A 17 12.85 -5.57 -34.32
N GLU A 18 11.54 -5.78 -34.18
CA GLU A 18 10.73 -5.16 -33.13
C GLU A 18 11.17 -5.60 -31.73
N ASP A 19 11.48 -6.89 -31.57
CA ASP A 19 11.91 -7.47 -30.29
C ASP A 19 13.39 -7.16 -29.97
N LEU A 20 14.18 -6.77 -30.97
CA LEU A 20 15.55 -6.27 -30.80
C LEU A 20 15.59 -4.86 -30.21
N ILE A 21 14.50 -4.10 -30.31
CA ILE A 21 14.40 -2.73 -29.78
C ILE A 21 13.81 -2.82 -28.37
N ILE A 22 14.68 -2.90 -27.38
CA ILE A 22 14.28 -2.96 -25.98
C ILE A 22 14.11 -1.54 -25.44
N ASP A 23 12.93 -1.26 -24.89
CA ASP A 23 12.69 -0.10 -24.06
C ASP A 23 13.23 -0.38 -22.64
N ILE A 24 14.40 0.19 -22.36
CA ILE A 24 15.11 0.04 -21.08
C ILE A 24 14.28 0.62 -19.93
N GLU A 25 13.58 1.74 -20.15
CA GLU A 25 12.80 2.41 -19.11
C GLU A 25 11.57 1.57 -18.76
N ALA A 26 10.83 1.10 -19.77
CA ALA A 26 9.68 0.23 -19.56
C ALA A 26 10.06 -1.07 -18.84
N TYR A 27 11.22 -1.65 -19.15
CA TYR A 27 11.69 -2.86 -18.47
C TYR A 27 12.05 -2.61 -17.00
N ALA A 28 12.70 -1.48 -16.71
CA ALA A 28 13.01 -1.09 -15.33
C ALA A 28 11.73 -0.90 -14.50
N ASP A 29 10.72 -0.25 -15.06
CA ASP A 29 9.43 -0.06 -14.41
C ASP A 29 8.71 -1.39 -14.14
N GLN A 30 8.75 -2.32 -15.10
CA GLN A 30 8.20 -3.67 -14.90
C GLN A 30 8.89 -4.41 -13.76
N LEU A 31 10.22 -4.30 -13.65
CA LEU A 31 10.98 -4.93 -12.58
C LEU A 31 10.62 -4.34 -11.21
N LEU A 32 10.52 -3.01 -11.11
CA LEU A 32 10.10 -2.33 -9.87
C LEU A 32 8.68 -2.70 -9.47
N SER A 33 7.77 -2.80 -10.45
CA SER A 33 6.39 -3.23 -10.24
C SER A 33 6.32 -4.67 -9.72
N ALA A 34 7.08 -5.59 -10.34
CA ALA A 34 7.16 -6.99 -9.92
C ALA A 34 7.69 -7.12 -8.48
N PHE A 35 8.76 -6.39 -8.14
CA PHE A 35 9.29 -6.36 -6.77
C PHE A 35 8.25 -5.84 -5.78
N SER A 36 7.61 -4.71 -6.09
CA SER A 36 6.58 -4.11 -5.24
C SER A 36 5.39 -5.05 -5.04
N GLY A 37 4.97 -5.75 -6.10
CA GLY A 37 3.92 -6.77 -6.05
C GLY A 37 4.30 -7.93 -5.12
N ALA A 38 5.49 -8.50 -5.30
CA ALA A 38 5.99 -9.59 -4.45
C ALA A 38 6.10 -9.16 -2.98
N PHE A 39 6.62 -7.96 -2.72
CA PHE A 39 6.72 -7.39 -1.38
C PHE A 39 5.33 -7.23 -0.74
N GLN A 40 4.36 -6.69 -1.47
CA GLN A 40 2.98 -6.55 -0.98
C GLN A 40 2.33 -7.91 -0.66
N VAL A 41 2.54 -8.92 -1.50
CA VAL A 41 2.03 -10.28 -1.24
C VAL A 41 2.66 -10.85 0.03
N ALA A 42 3.98 -10.72 0.19
CA ALA A 42 4.68 -11.17 1.39
C ALA A 42 4.16 -10.47 2.66
N LEU A 43 3.91 -9.15 2.60
CA LEU A 43 3.32 -8.41 3.72
C LEU A 43 1.90 -8.89 4.06
N LYS A 44 1.04 -9.08 3.06
CA LYS A 44 -0.35 -9.55 3.27
C LYS A 44 -0.41 -10.99 3.79
N ALA A 45 0.53 -11.84 3.36
CA ALA A 45 0.68 -13.21 3.84
C ALA A 45 1.36 -13.31 5.22
N ALA A 46 1.77 -12.17 5.81
CA ALA A 46 2.53 -12.11 7.05
C ALA A 46 3.85 -12.92 7.01
N TRP A 47 4.49 -12.99 5.84
CA TRP A 47 5.69 -13.81 5.63
C TRP A 47 6.97 -13.06 6.07
N PRO A 48 7.67 -13.53 7.12
CA PRO A 48 8.81 -12.82 7.68
C PRO A 48 10.09 -13.07 6.87
N THR A 49 10.69 -11.99 6.39
CA THR A 49 12.01 -11.96 5.75
C THR A 49 12.80 -10.77 6.27
N SER A 50 14.10 -10.72 6.03
CA SER A 50 14.92 -9.54 6.36
C SER A 50 14.38 -8.24 5.74
N ALA A 51 13.79 -8.32 4.55
CA ALA A 51 13.18 -7.16 3.87
C ALA A 51 11.80 -6.77 4.44
N THR A 52 11.00 -7.73 4.92
CA THR A 52 9.58 -7.50 5.30
C THR A 52 9.34 -7.36 6.79
N ILE A 53 10.24 -7.85 7.66
CA ILE A 53 9.96 -8.00 9.10
C ILE A 53 9.66 -6.66 9.80
N THR A 54 10.41 -5.60 9.49
CA THR A 54 10.20 -4.27 10.09
C THR A 54 8.84 -3.68 9.70
N SER A 55 8.46 -3.82 8.43
CA SER A 55 7.17 -3.37 7.92
C SER A 55 6.02 -4.18 8.52
N LEU A 56 6.18 -5.50 8.65
CA LEU A 56 5.19 -6.38 9.28
C LEU A 56 4.92 -5.98 10.73
N LEU A 57 5.95 -5.74 11.52
CA LEU A 57 5.81 -5.30 12.91
C LEU A 57 5.08 -3.95 12.99
N SER A 58 5.45 -3.01 12.12
CA SER A 58 4.80 -1.70 12.06
C SER A 58 3.30 -1.81 11.73
N ILE A 59 2.96 -2.64 10.73
CA ILE A 59 1.57 -2.90 10.34
C ILE A 59 0.81 -3.58 11.49
N ALA A 60 1.42 -4.55 12.17
CA ALA A 60 0.79 -5.25 13.29
C ALA A 60 0.45 -4.28 14.44
N VAL A 61 1.38 -3.41 14.84
CA VAL A 61 1.14 -2.39 15.88
C VAL A 61 0.04 -1.43 15.45
N GLN A 62 0.09 -0.94 14.21
CA GLN A 62 -0.94 -0.03 13.69
C GLN A 62 -2.33 -0.69 13.67
N ASN A 63 -2.42 -1.95 13.25
CA ASN A 63 -3.68 -2.69 13.23
C ASN A 63 -4.22 -2.95 14.63
N ALA A 64 -3.37 -3.36 15.58
CA ALA A 64 -3.76 -3.54 16.97
C ALA A 64 -4.29 -2.24 17.58
N ARG A 65 -3.59 -1.12 17.34
CA ARG A 65 -4.02 0.22 17.78
C ARG A 65 -5.36 0.62 17.17
N ARG A 66 -5.55 0.40 15.86
CA ARG A 66 -6.83 0.65 15.16
C ARG A 66 -7.97 -0.14 15.76
N VAL A 67 -7.77 -1.42 16.07
CA VAL A 67 -8.79 -2.26 16.70
C VAL A 67 -9.09 -1.78 18.12
N ALA A 68 -8.07 -1.50 18.92
CA ALA A 68 -8.24 -1.01 20.30
C ALA A 68 -9.01 0.33 20.34
N VAL A 69 -8.63 1.31 19.50
CA VAL A 69 -9.35 2.59 19.39
C VAL A 69 -10.75 2.41 18.80
N GLY A 70 -10.92 1.46 17.88
CA GLY A 70 -12.21 1.06 17.34
C GLY A 70 -13.17 0.55 18.42
N ALA A 71 -12.68 -0.33 19.29
CA ALA A 71 -13.41 -0.94 20.39
C ALA A 71 -13.48 -0.07 21.66
N SER A 72 -12.92 1.15 21.64
CA SER A 72 -12.79 2.03 22.81
C SER A 72 -12.07 1.36 24.00
N TYR A 73 -11.13 0.46 23.71
CA TYR A 73 -10.33 -0.23 24.72
C TYR A 73 -9.19 0.67 25.20
N LEU A 74 -9.20 0.99 26.50
CA LEU A 74 -8.26 1.92 27.12
C LEU A 74 -6.97 1.20 27.55
N THR A 75 -5.87 1.49 26.87
CA THR A 75 -4.51 1.14 27.30
C THR A 75 -3.69 2.42 27.48
N LYS A 76 -2.46 2.30 28.02
CA LYS A 76 -1.57 3.46 28.14
C LYS A 76 -1.29 4.11 26.78
N GLU A 77 -1.22 3.30 25.73
CA GLU A 77 -0.88 3.69 24.37
C GLU A 77 -2.08 4.26 23.59
N THR A 78 -3.31 3.83 23.90
CA THR A 78 -4.53 4.20 23.13
C THR A 78 -5.45 5.19 23.85
N SER A 79 -5.24 5.41 25.15
CA SER A 79 -6.12 6.24 25.99
C SER A 79 -6.36 7.64 25.43
N ALA A 80 -5.29 8.35 25.03
CA ALA A 80 -5.39 9.70 24.49
C ALA A 80 -6.22 9.76 23.20
N GLU A 81 -6.05 8.80 22.29
CA GLU A 81 -6.82 8.73 21.05
C GLU A 81 -8.28 8.39 21.26
N VAL A 82 -8.56 7.45 22.16
CA VAL A 82 -9.94 7.06 22.49
C VAL A 82 -10.67 8.26 23.08
N ILE A 83 -10.06 8.99 24.01
CA ILE A 83 -10.65 10.20 24.61
C ILE A 83 -10.88 11.27 23.53
N ALA A 84 -9.90 11.53 22.68
CA ALA A 84 -10.02 12.50 21.60
C ALA A 84 -11.17 12.13 20.63
N LYS A 85 -11.27 10.84 20.26
CA LYS A 85 -12.34 10.32 19.40
C LYS A 85 -13.72 10.49 20.04
N VAL A 86 -13.88 10.10 21.29
CA VAL A 86 -15.16 10.22 22.02
C VAL A 86 -15.57 11.68 22.16
N ASN A 87 -14.62 12.57 22.48
CA ASN A 87 -14.89 14.02 22.55
C ASN A 87 -15.36 14.57 21.19
N ALA A 88 -14.69 14.20 20.10
CA ALA A 88 -15.10 14.61 18.75
C ALA A 88 -16.51 14.09 18.40
N GLN A 89 -16.84 12.86 18.78
CA GLN A 89 -18.17 12.28 18.59
C GLN A 89 -19.25 13.00 19.40
N ALA A 90 -18.98 13.32 20.68
CA ALA A 90 -19.90 14.07 21.53
C ALA A 90 -20.17 15.48 21.00
N LEU A 91 -19.12 16.20 20.56
CA LEU A 91 -19.26 17.51 19.93
C LEU A 91 -20.06 17.45 18.62
N SER A 92 -19.83 16.43 17.81
CA SER A 92 -20.59 16.20 16.57
C SER A 92 -22.08 15.97 16.86
N LEU A 93 -22.37 15.13 17.87
CA LEU A 93 -23.73 14.84 18.29
C LEU A 93 -24.43 16.10 18.83
N ALA A 94 -23.77 16.85 19.70
CA ALA A 94 -24.30 18.10 20.25
C ALA A 94 -24.67 19.10 19.14
N LYS A 95 -23.80 19.25 18.13
CA LYS A 95 -24.07 20.08 16.95
C LYS A 95 -25.27 19.57 16.14
N ALA A 96 -25.40 18.26 15.96
CA ALA A 96 -26.52 17.67 15.22
C ALA A 96 -27.86 17.89 15.93
N VAL A 97 -27.91 17.69 17.25
CA VAL A 97 -29.11 17.96 18.07
C VAL A 97 -29.47 19.45 18.04
N GLY A 98 -28.50 20.35 18.20
CA GLY A 98 -28.74 21.78 18.12
C GLY A 98 -29.31 22.23 16.76
N ARG A 99 -28.85 21.63 15.65
CA ARG A 99 -29.44 21.88 14.32
C ARG A 99 -30.86 21.34 14.19
N ALA A 100 -31.14 20.17 14.76
CA ALA A 100 -32.48 19.59 14.73
C ALA A 100 -33.48 20.43 15.55
N GLN A 101 -33.05 21.01 16.68
CA GLN A 101 -33.88 21.90 17.51
C GLN A 101 -34.09 23.29 16.90
N ALA A 102 -33.17 23.78 16.05
CA ALA A 102 -33.31 25.06 15.36
C ALA A 102 -34.21 24.99 14.11
N ASN A 103 -34.52 23.79 13.62
CA ASN A 103 -35.39 23.54 12.46
C ASN A 103 -36.80 23.05 12.85
N GLN A 104 -37.12 23.02 14.15
CA GLN A 104 -38.47 22.81 14.71
C GLN A 104 -38.99 24.14 15.22
#